data_AF-A0A2A2H8N6-F1
#
_entry.id   AF-A0A2A2H8N6-F1
#
_cell.length_a   1.000
_cell.length_b   1.000
_cell.length_c   1.000
_cell.angle_alpha   90.00
_cell.angle_beta   90.00
_cell.angle_gamma   90.00
#
_symmetry.space_group_name_H-M   'P 1'
#
loop_
_entity.id
_entity.type
_entity.pdbx_description
1 polymer ?
#
loop_
_entity_poly.entity_id
_entity_poly.type
_entity_poly.pdbx_seq_one_letter_code
_entity_poly.pdbx_strand_id
1 'polypeptide(L)'
;MTEKIKRDNYQDVIERTLLYVFKNGKLPSYASINGKKILKKDIQDALTRSNNYFKKNGKCAGNVNMVLQDSTPVSTNPIKTELLKTIEKAVNGTFKTATQFYNLVKANEKYDHYSNDIYPQGKALTRLINNQGLNCADFAQIGHASIFELNKVYRTKYQVDYVHVACKSSSGQYNIGHIVLRVKGEEFKDWTVFDVAEAASGGLPIGRTMCSLGYKVLSYNDPWLLSDDGKT
;
A
#
# COMPACT_ATOMS: atom_id res chain seq x y z
N MET A 1 18.90 -21.50 -17.51
CA MET A 1 17.98 -22.61 -17.82
C MET A 1 16.75 -22.02 -18.51
N THR A 2 16.15 -22.70 -19.49
CA THR A 2 14.90 -22.23 -20.11
C THR A 2 13.72 -22.66 -19.27
N GLU A 3 12.91 -21.70 -18.81
CA GLU A 3 11.74 -21.95 -17.97
C GLU A 3 10.46 -21.49 -18.65
N LYS A 4 9.37 -22.23 -18.40
CA LYS A 4 8.04 -21.91 -18.89
C LYS A 4 7.36 -20.95 -17.92
N ILE A 5 7.19 -19.70 -18.34
CA ILE A 5 6.64 -18.65 -17.48
C ILE A 5 5.15 -18.48 -17.77
N LYS A 6 4.32 -18.57 -16.73
CA LYS A 6 2.86 -18.35 -16.81
C LYS A 6 2.54 -16.90 -17.19
N ARG A 7 1.37 -16.70 -17.80
CA ARG A 7 0.89 -15.42 -18.33
C ARG A 7 1.07 -14.23 -17.40
N ASP A 8 0.53 -14.30 -16.19
CA ASP A 8 0.51 -13.17 -15.26
C ASP A 8 1.93 -12.72 -14.89
N ASN A 9 2.85 -13.69 -14.73
CA ASN A 9 4.24 -13.43 -14.40
C ASN A 9 4.99 -12.77 -15.56
N TYR A 10 4.79 -13.23 -16.80
CA TYR A 10 5.51 -12.63 -17.93
C TYR A 10 4.86 -11.30 -18.37
N GLN A 11 3.56 -11.08 -18.15
CA GLN A 11 2.91 -9.79 -18.39
C GLN A 11 3.47 -8.70 -17.48
N ASP A 12 3.64 -8.98 -16.18
CA ASP A 12 4.33 -8.06 -15.25
C ASP A 12 5.73 -7.66 -15.74
N VAL A 13 6.51 -8.63 -16.25
CA VAL A 13 7.85 -8.36 -16.80
C VAL A 13 7.77 -7.46 -18.04
N ILE A 14 6.82 -7.71 -18.94
CA ILE A 14 6.61 -6.91 -20.15
C ILE A 14 6.20 -5.48 -19.78
N GLU A 15 5.22 -5.31 -18.88
CA GLU A 15 4.74 -4.00 -18.45
C GLU A 15 5.86 -3.18 -17.80
N ARG A 16 6.64 -3.77 -16.88
CA ARG A 16 7.78 -3.09 -16.26
C ARG A 16 8.86 -2.72 -17.28
N THR A 17 9.09 -3.58 -18.26
CA THR A 17 10.05 -3.32 -19.33
C THR A 17 9.58 -2.19 -20.24
N LEU A 18 8.29 -2.15 -20.61
CA LEU A 18 7.71 -1.08 -21.42
C LEU A 18 7.74 0.26 -20.68
N LEU A 19 7.39 0.28 -19.39
CA LEU A 19 7.51 1.47 -18.54
C LEU A 19 8.95 1.98 -18.45
N TYR A 20 9.92 1.06 -18.31
CA TYR A 20 11.33 1.43 -18.32
C TYR A 20 11.75 2.06 -19.66
N VAL A 21 11.32 1.48 -20.79
CA VAL A 21 11.61 2.03 -22.13
C VAL A 21 10.96 3.40 -22.29
N PHE A 22 9.71 3.57 -21.88
CA PHE A 22 9.00 4.86 -21.94
C PHE A 22 9.72 5.95 -21.17
N LYS A 23 10.26 5.62 -19.99
CA LYS A 23 10.97 6.56 -19.12
C LYS A 23 12.42 6.84 -19.56
N ASN A 24 13.13 5.84 -20.11
CA ASN A 24 14.58 5.91 -20.30
C ASN A 24 15.02 5.88 -21.77
N GLY A 25 14.09 5.72 -22.73
CA GLY A 25 14.37 5.65 -24.16
C GLY A 25 15.16 4.40 -24.60
N LYS A 26 15.36 3.42 -23.71
CA LYS A 26 16.15 2.21 -23.99
C LYS A 26 15.63 1.01 -23.20
N LEU A 27 15.85 -0.20 -23.74
CA LEU A 27 15.59 -1.45 -23.00
C LEU A 27 16.50 -1.55 -21.76
N PRO A 28 16.00 -2.13 -20.65
CA PRO A 28 16.84 -2.39 -19.49
C PRO A 28 17.92 -3.43 -19.81
N SER A 29 19.03 -3.41 -19.09
CA SER A 29 20.09 -4.42 -19.22
C SER A 29 19.64 -5.81 -18.76
N TYR A 30 18.69 -5.86 -17.83
CA TYR A 30 18.00 -7.06 -17.40
C TYR A 30 16.62 -6.72 -16.78
N ALA A 31 15.77 -7.73 -16.68
CA ALA A 31 14.55 -7.73 -15.88
C ALA A 31 14.63 -8.87 -14.87
N SER A 32 13.85 -8.79 -13.80
CA SER A 32 13.81 -9.82 -12.76
C SER A 32 12.45 -10.51 -12.72
N ILE A 33 12.46 -11.82 -12.53
CA ILE A 33 11.26 -12.62 -12.28
C ILE A 33 11.58 -13.72 -11.27
N ASN A 34 10.78 -13.86 -10.21
CA ASN A 34 10.97 -14.90 -9.18
C ASN A 34 12.43 -15.01 -8.68
N GLY A 35 13.12 -13.88 -8.48
CA GLY A 35 14.53 -13.84 -8.05
C GLY A 35 15.56 -14.11 -9.14
N LYS A 36 15.17 -14.46 -10.36
CA LYS A 36 16.06 -14.74 -11.50
C LYS A 36 16.14 -13.56 -12.46
N LYS A 37 17.27 -13.43 -13.15
CA LYS A 37 17.50 -12.39 -14.18
C LYS A 37 17.10 -12.91 -15.57
N ILE A 38 16.47 -12.04 -16.33
CA ILE A 38 16.24 -12.15 -17.78
C ILE A 38 17.10 -11.05 -18.41
N LEU A 39 18.13 -11.41 -19.18
CA LEU A 39 19.01 -10.42 -19.79
C LEU A 39 18.29 -9.69 -20.93
N LYS A 40 18.77 -8.48 -21.26
CA LYS A 40 18.25 -7.66 -22.38
C LYS A 40 17.99 -8.46 -23.66
N LYS A 41 18.91 -9.35 -24.06
CA LYS A 41 18.77 -10.19 -25.25
C LYS A 41 17.55 -11.12 -25.16
N ASP A 42 17.32 -11.70 -23.99
CA ASP A 42 16.26 -12.68 -23.74
C ASP A 42 14.90 -11.98 -23.58
N ILE A 43 14.90 -10.74 -23.05
CA ILE A 43 13.74 -9.84 -23.06
C ILE A 43 13.33 -9.51 -24.50
N GLN A 44 14.27 -9.09 -25.33
CA GLN A 44 14.02 -8.68 -26.72
C GLN A 44 13.50 -9.85 -27.56
N ASP A 45 14.09 -11.02 -27.38
CA ASP A 45 13.67 -12.28 -27.97
C ASP A 45 12.25 -12.68 -27.53
N ALA A 46 11.95 -12.60 -26.23
CA ALA A 46 10.62 -12.92 -25.71
C ALA A 46 9.53 -11.93 -26.16
N LEU A 47 9.84 -10.63 -26.24
CA LEU A 47 8.95 -9.61 -26.78
C LEU A 47 8.64 -9.87 -28.26
N THR A 48 9.67 -10.18 -29.06
CA THR A 48 9.51 -10.52 -30.48
C THR A 48 8.60 -11.73 -30.66
N ARG A 49 8.83 -12.82 -29.91
CA ARG A 49 7.96 -14.01 -29.96
C ARG A 49 6.53 -13.71 -29.54
N SER A 50 6.34 -12.94 -28.46
CA SER A 50 5.02 -12.60 -27.95
C SER A 50 4.23 -11.76 -28.95
N ASN A 51 4.90 -10.80 -29.60
CA ASN A 51 4.31 -9.97 -30.65
C ASN A 51 3.94 -10.80 -31.89
N ASN A 52 4.83 -11.69 -32.34
CA ASN A 52 4.55 -12.59 -33.47
C ASN A 52 3.39 -13.53 -33.17
N TYR A 53 3.29 -14.05 -31.94
CA TYR A 53 2.16 -14.86 -31.51
C TYR A 53 0.86 -14.05 -31.53
N PHE A 54 0.88 -12.82 -31.00
CA PHE A 54 -0.30 -11.94 -31.01
C PHE A 54 -0.76 -11.62 -32.43
N LYS A 55 0.15 -11.22 -33.32
CA LYS A 55 -0.15 -10.95 -34.74
C LYS A 55 -0.76 -12.16 -35.45
N LYS A 56 -0.33 -13.38 -35.10
CA LYS A 56 -0.84 -14.62 -35.70
C LYS A 56 -2.18 -15.08 -35.13
N ASN A 57 -2.42 -14.88 -33.82
CA ASN A 57 -3.52 -15.53 -33.11
C ASN A 57 -4.58 -14.56 -32.56
N GLY A 58 -4.38 -13.24 -32.69
CA GLY A 58 -5.27 -12.20 -32.15
C GLY A 58 -5.33 -12.14 -30.63
N LYS A 59 -4.47 -12.89 -29.93
CA LYS A 59 -4.43 -12.98 -28.46
C LYS A 59 -3.02 -13.25 -27.94
N CYS A 60 -2.75 -12.83 -26.71
CA CYS A 60 -1.51 -13.15 -26.01
C CYS A 60 -1.38 -14.65 -25.73
N ALA A 61 -0.14 -15.16 -25.71
CA ALA A 61 0.13 -16.56 -25.34
C ALA A 61 -0.20 -16.82 -23.86
N GLY A 62 -0.60 -18.05 -23.52
CA GLY A 62 -0.83 -18.41 -22.11
C GLY A 62 0.46 -18.58 -21.30
N ASN A 63 1.60 -18.66 -21.98
CA ASN A 63 2.93 -18.80 -21.40
C ASN A 63 3.99 -18.42 -22.44
N VAL A 64 5.19 -18.10 -21.96
CA VAL A 64 6.37 -17.86 -22.80
C VAL A 64 7.56 -18.60 -22.19
N ASN A 65 8.34 -19.28 -23.03
CA ASN A 65 9.61 -19.85 -22.64
C ASN A 65 10.66 -18.74 -22.60
N MET A 66 11.35 -18.58 -21.48
CA MET A 66 12.40 -17.59 -21.28
C MET A 66 13.65 -18.23 -20.68
N VAL A 67 14.82 -17.75 -21.10
CA VAL A 67 16.08 -18.15 -20.48
C VAL A 67 16.27 -17.34 -19.21
N LEU A 68 16.28 -18.03 -18.08
CA LEU A 68 16.56 -17.44 -16.77
C LEU A 68 18.00 -17.71 -16.37
N GLN A 69 18.66 -16.66 -15.88
CA GLN A 69 19.96 -16.74 -15.23
C GLN A 69 19.78 -16.62 -13.73
N ASP A 70 20.43 -17.52 -13.00
CA ASP A 70 20.60 -17.38 -11.57
C ASP A 70 21.36 -16.07 -11.31
N SER A 71 20.79 -15.24 -10.46
CA SER A 71 21.36 -13.95 -10.15
C SER A 71 22.47 -14.14 -9.12
N THR A 72 23.65 -13.57 -9.37
CA THR A 72 24.50 -13.09 -8.26
C THR A 72 23.62 -12.18 -7.40
N PRO A 73 23.68 -12.28 -6.05
CA PRO A 73 22.71 -11.65 -5.16
C PRO A 73 22.83 -10.13 -5.26
N VAL A 74 22.02 -9.53 -6.12
CA VAL A 74 21.80 -8.08 -6.17
C VAL A 74 20.71 -7.80 -5.16
N SER A 75 21.00 -6.93 -4.19
CA SER A 75 20.05 -6.43 -3.19
C SER A 75 18.66 -6.25 -3.79
N THR A 76 17.73 -7.10 -3.39
CA THR A 76 16.34 -7.20 -3.89
C THR A 76 15.44 -6.13 -3.30
N ASN A 77 15.97 -4.95 -2.95
CA ASN A 77 15.14 -3.90 -2.37
C ASN A 77 14.16 -3.40 -3.45
N PRO A 78 12.84 -3.55 -3.25
CA PRO A 78 11.86 -3.07 -4.21
C PRO A 78 11.93 -1.55 -4.32
N ILE A 79 11.68 -1.04 -5.52
CA ILE A 79 11.67 0.40 -5.79
C ILE A 79 10.42 0.99 -5.13
N LYS A 80 10.62 1.76 -4.06
CA LYS A 80 9.54 2.48 -3.37
C LYS A 80 8.98 3.59 -4.25
N THR A 81 7.66 3.80 -4.19
CA THR A 81 7.02 4.94 -4.84
C THR A 81 7.34 6.24 -4.10
N GLU A 82 7.06 7.40 -4.72
CA GLU A 82 7.19 8.69 -4.05
C GLU A 82 6.21 8.85 -2.88
N LEU A 83 5.01 8.26 -2.97
CA LEU A 83 4.05 8.29 -1.87
C LEU A 83 4.58 7.50 -0.67
N LEU A 84 5.06 6.27 -0.87
CA LEU A 84 5.65 5.48 0.22
C LEU A 84 6.83 6.20 0.86
N LYS A 85 7.74 6.79 0.06
CA LYS A 85 8.85 7.57 0.60
C LYS A 85 8.38 8.78 1.41
N THR A 86 7.33 9.45 0.97
CA THR A 86 6.77 10.61 1.67
C THR A 86 6.12 10.19 2.99
N ILE A 87 5.40 9.08 3.01
CA ILE A 87 4.84 8.51 4.24
C ILE A 87 5.96 8.09 5.19
N GLU A 88 6.99 7.38 4.71
CA GLU A 88 8.15 6.99 5.53
C GLU A 88 8.86 8.20 6.15
N LYS A 89 8.97 9.30 5.39
CA LYS A 89 9.49 10.56 5.92
C LYS A 89 8.54 11.15 6.97
N ALA A 90 7.23 11.13 6.71
CA ALA A 90 6.22 11.65 7.61
C ALA A 90 6.22 10.94 8.96
N VAL A 91 6.31 9.59 8.97
CA VAL A 91 6.32 8.78 10.21
C VAL A 91 7.74 8.56 10.78
N ASN A 92 8.72 9.32 10.31
CA ASN A 92 10.12 9.25 10.72
C ASN A 92 10.72 7.82 10.75
N GLY A 93 10.48 7.03 9.69
CA GLY A 93 11.04 5.69 9.58
C GLY A 93 10.58 4.88 8.37
N THR A 94 11.32 3.81 8.06
CA THR A 94 10.96 2.89 6.96
C THR A 94 10.17 1.69 7.47
N PHE A 95 9.21 1.20 6.68
CA PHE A 95 8.41 0.04 7.03
C PHE A 95 8.15 -0.87 5.82
N LYS A 96 7.95 -2.16 6.11
CA LYS A 96 7.62 -3.21 5.13
C LYS A 96 6.38 -4.02 5.51
N THR A 97 5.80 -3.72 6.67
CA THR A 97 4.63 -4.38 7.24
C THR A 97 3.68 -3.34 7.81
N ALA A 98 2.41 -3.70 7.94
CA ALA A 98 1.40 -2.83 8.54
C ALA A 98 1.72 -2.56 10.02
N THR A 99 2.21 -3.57 10.73
CA THR A 99 2.62 -3.49 12.14
C THR A 99 3.80 -2.54 12.33
N GLN A 100 4.80 -2.56 11.44
CA GLN A 100 5.91 -1.59 11.50
C GLN A 100 5.42 -0.16 11.27
N PHE A 101 4.55 0.06 10.29
CA PHE A 101 3.94 1.38 10.07
C PHE A 101 3.21 1.87 11.33
N TYR A 102 2.34 1.02 11.89
CA TYR A 102 1.59 1.34 13.11
C TYR A 102 2.50 1.73 14.27
N ASN A 103 3.58 0.97 14.48
CA ASN A 103 4.54 1.24 15.55
C ASN A 103 5.34 2.52 15.32
N LEU A 104 5.62 2.90 14.07
CA LEU A 104 6.25 4.19 13.76
C LEU A 104 5.31 5.35 14.07
N VAL A 105 4.04 5.26 13.67
CA VAL A 105 3.04 6.27 14.04
C VAL A 105 2.93 6.41 15.55
N LYS A 106 2.82 5.27 16.26
CA LYS A 106 2.77 5.24 17.73
C LYS A 106 3.99 5.86 18.41
N ALA A 107 5.17 5.74 17.81
CA ALA A 107 6.41 6.25 18.40
C ALA A 107 6.66 7.73 18.10
N ASN A 108 6.19 8.23 16.95
CA ASN A 108 6.66 9.49 16.39
C ASN A 108 5.56 10.55 16.22
N GLU A 109 4.30 10.15 16.10
CA GLU A 109 3.20 11.07 15.76
C GLU A 109 2.31 11.39 16.95
N LYS A 110 1.53 12.46 16.81
CA LYS A 110 0.57 12.94 17.82
C LYS A 110 -0.79 13.20 17.23
N TYR A 111 -1.82 12.98 18.03
CA TYR A 111 -3.19 13.29 17.68
C TYR A 111 -3.52 14.78 17.87
N ASP A 112 -4.38 15.32 17.01
CA ASP A 112 -4.91 16.68 17.12
C ASP A 112 -6.45 16.66 17.06
N HIS A 113 -7.07 17.59 17.78
CA HIS A 113 -8.50 17.61 18.01
C HIS A 113 -9.18 18.65 17.12
N TYR A 114 -9.32 18.34 15.83
CA TYR A 114 -10.19 19.07 14.91
C TYR A 114 -11.25 18.14 14.31
N SER A 115 -12.38 18.74 13.95
CA SER A 115 -13.51 18.01 13.34
C SER A 115 -13.34 17.92 11.83
N ASN A 116 -13.87 16.83 11.26
CA ASN A 116 -13.95 16.55 9.82
C ASN A 116 -12.60 16.31 9.12
N ASP A 117 -12.65 15.70 7.93
CA ASP A 117 -11.55 15.72 6.99
C ASP A 117 -11.46 17.13 6.39
N ILE A 118 -10.38 17.85 6.75
CA ILE A 118 -10.14 19.23 6.30
C ILE A 118 -8.81 19.37 5.55
N TYR A 119 -7.98 18.31 5.56
CA TYR A 119 -6.67 18.34 4.93
C TYR A 119 -6.57 17.22 3.90
N PRO A 120 -6.44 17.55 2.60
CA PRO A 120 -6.11 16.52 1.62
C PRO A 120 -4.75 15.88 1.95
N GLN A 121 -4.57 14.60 1.60
CA GLN A 121 -3.41 13.77 1.95
C GLN A 121 -2.04 14.47 1.93
N GLY A 122 -1.75 15.23 0.88
CA GLY A 122 -0.47 15.92 0.74
C GLY A 122 -0.23 16.96 1.84
N LYS A 123 -1.28 17.65 2.29
CA LYS A 123 -1.22 18.56 3.44
C LYS A 123 -1.14 17.79 4.75
N ALA A 124 -1.89 16.71 4.91
CA ALA A 124 -1.82 15.86 6.10
C ALA A 124 -0.40 15.29 6.31
N LEU A 125 0.25 14.78 5.24
CA LEU A 125 1.64 14.33 5.27
C LEU A 125 2.62 15.47 5.59
N THR A 126 2.39 16.67 5.04
CA THR A 126 3.22 17.85 5.34
C THR A 126 3.11 18.24 6.81
N ARG A 127 1.92 18.13 7.42
CA ARG A 127 1.70 18.37 8.85
C ARG A 127 2.52 17.40 9.70
N LEU A 128 2.47 16.10 9.42
CA LEU A 128 3.29 15.10 10.15
C LEU A 128 4.79 15.38 10.01
N ILE A 129 5.27 15.68 8.79
CA ILE A 129 6.68 16.07 8.56
C ILE A 129 7.09 17.29 9.40
N ASN A 130 6.17 18.22 9.63
CA ASN A 130 6.38 19.41 10.46
C ASN A 130 6.03 19.19 11.94
N ASN A 131 5.86 17.94 12.38
CA ASN A 131 5.47 17.58 13.74
C ASN A 131 4.19 18.31 14.18
N GLN A 132 3.16 18.30 13.32
CA GLN A 132 1.81 18.77 13.61
C GLN A 132 0.87 17.56 13.63
N GLY A 133 -0.05 17.53 14.58
CA GLY A 133 -0.94 16.38 14.73
C GLY A 133 -2.05 16.35 13.67
N LEU A 134 -2.71 15.20 13.61
CA LEU A 134 -3.83 14.90 12.71
C LEU A 134 -5.00 14.30 13.49
N ASN A 135 -6.20 14.34 12.91
CA ASN A 135 -7.38 13.71 13.50
C ASN A 135 -7.60 12.28 12.97
N CYS A 136 -8.71 11.67 13.37
CA CYS A 136 -9.03 10.29 13.01
C CYS A 136 -9.22 10.03 11.52
N ALA A 137 -9.79 10.97 10.76
CA ALA A 137 -10.01 10.81 9.32
C ALA A 137 -8.67 10.81 8.57
N ASP A 138 -7.83 11.81 8.84
CA ASP A 138 -6.52 11.95 8.21
C ASP A 138 -5.60 10.75 8.51
N PHE A 139 -5.55 10.29 9.76
CA PHE A 139 -4.77 9.11 10.13
C PHE A 139 -5.31 7.83 9.48
N ALA A 140 -6.63 7.69 9.36
CA ALA A 140 -7.22 6.57 8.63
C ALA A 140 -6.86 6.63 7.14
N GLN A 141 -6.87 7.81 6.52
CA GLN A 141 -6.50 7.98 5.11
C GLN A 141 -5.03 7.66 4.84
N ILE A 142 -4.12 8.18 5.66
CA ILE A 142 -2.68 7.86 5.58
C ILE A 142 -2.44 6.37 5.85
N GLY A 143 -3.15 5.79 6.82
CA GLY A 143 -3.07 4.35 7.11
C GLY A 143 -3.50 3.51 5.92
N HIS A 144 -4.64 3.84 5.32
CA HIS A 144 -5.16 3.15 4.14
C HIS A 144 -4.19 3.25 2.96
N ALA A 145 -3.68 4.46 2.67
CA ALA A 145 -2.67 4.69 1.65
C ALA A 145 -1.39 3.88 1.88
N SER A 146 -0.95 3.76 3.15
CA SER A 146 0.23 2.97 3.54
C SER A 146 0.03 1.48 3.22
N ILE A 147 -1.13 0.91 3.52
CA ILE A 147 -1.45 -0.48 3.20
C ILE A 147 -1.47 -0.71 1.68
N PHE A 148 -2.05 0.21 0.91
CA PHE A 148 -2.03 0.15 -0.55
C PHE A 148 -0.61 0.19 -1.13
N GLU A 149 0.24 1.07 -0.60
CA GLU A 149 1.64 1.18 -1.01
C GLU A 149 2.46 -0.07 -0.64
N LEU A 150 2.17 -0.71 0.51
CA LEU A 150 2.76 -2.00 0.86
C LEU A 150 2.41 -3.08 -0.16
N ASN A 151 1.13 -3.20 -0.52
CA ASN A 151 0.67 -4.15 -1.54
C ASN A 151 1.34 -3.92 -2.89
N LYS A 152 1.49 -2.65 -3.28
CA LYS A 152 2.11 -2.27 -4.56
C LYS A 152 3.61 -2.54 -4.61
N VAL A 153 4.35 -2.14 -3.57
CA VAL A 153 5.82 -2.16 -3.56
C VAL A 153 6.35 -3.54 -3.16
N TYR A 154 5.74 -4.16 -2.16
CA TYR A 154 6.22 -5.44 -1.60
C TYR A 154 5.39 -6.64 -2.05
N ARG A 155 4.37 -6.44 -2.89
CA ARG A 155 3.47 -7.50 -3.40
C ARG A 155 2.76 -8.27 -2.27
N THR A 156 2.49 -7.59 -1.17
CA THR A 156 1.64 -8.10 -0.09
C THR A 156 0.17 -8.16 -0.55
N LYS A 157 -0.64 -8.89 0.19
CA LYS A 157 -2.06 -9.14 -0.06
C LYS A 157 -2.92 -8.67 1.11
N TYR A 158 -2.58 -7.52 1.68
CA TYR A 158 -3.42 -6.88 2.67
C TYR A 158 -4.75 -6.47 2.04
N GLN A 159 -5.82 -6.61 2.81
CA GLN A 159 -7.11 -5.97 2.58
C GLN A 159 -7.30 -4.93 3.67
N VAL A 160 -7.88 -3.79 3.32
CA VAL A 160 -8.14 -2.70 4.24
C VAL A 160 -9.49 -2.07 3.93
N ASP A 161 -10.26 -1.78 4.97
CA ASP A 161 -11.50 -1.00 4.88
C ASP A 161 -11.46 0.14 5.89
N TYR A 162 -12.07 1.25 5.54
CA TYR A 162 -12.55 2.24 6.49
C TYR A 162 -13.79 1.72 7.21
N VAL A 163 -13.86 1.97 8.50
CA VAL A 163 -15.02 1.71 9.34
C VAL A 163 -15.36 3.03 10.05
N HIS A 164 -16.47 3.62 9.66
CA HIS A 164 -17.01 4.78 10.34
C HIS A 164 -17.85 4.29 11.51
N VAL A 165 -17.51 4.72 12.72
CA VAL A 165 -18.17 4.27 13.94
C VAL A 165 -18.69 5.44 14.77
N ALA A 166 -19.75 5.18 15.53
CA ALA A 166 -20.09 5.98 16.69
C ALA A 166 -19.63 5.22 17.94
N CYS A 167 -18.70 5.79 18.72
CA CYS A 167 -18.32 5.26 20.02
C CYS A 167 -19.38 5.59 21.09
N LYS A 168 -19.53 4.68 22.05
CA LYS A 168 -20.36 4.88 23.23
C LYS A 168 -19.64 5.80 24.23
N SER A 169 -20.30 6.89 24.64
CA SER A 169 -19.84 7.77 25.71
C SER A 169 -20.17 7.20 27.10
N SER A 170 -19.64 7.82 28.16
CA SER A 170 -19.89 7.43 29.55
C SER A 170 -21.36 7.55 29.95
N SER A 171 -22.15 8.42 29.30
CA SER A 171 -23.60 8.50 29.48
C SER A 171 -24.37 7.37 28.77
N GLY A 172 -23.67 6.50 28.06
CA GLY A 172 -24.23 5.37 27.34
C GLY A 172 -24.73 5.69 25.93
N GLN A 173 -24.59 6.92 25.46
CA GLN A 173 -25.02 7.37 24.13
C GLN A 173 -23.95 7.12 23.07
N TYR A 174 -24.36 6.82 21.84
CA TYR A 174 -23.45 6.63 20.69
C TYR A 174 -23.33 7.95 19.91
N ASN A 175 -22.54 8.88 20.41
CA ASN A 175 -22.47 10.27 19.92
C ASN A 175 -21.04 10.78 19.66
N ILE A 176 -20.02 9.93 19.80
CA ILE A 176 -18.63 10.29 19.49
C ILE A 176 -18.28 9.63 18.16
N GLY A 177 -18.21 10.42 17.08
CA GLY A 177 -17.78 9.93 15.77
C GLY A 177 -16.30 9.58 15.78
N HIS A 178 -15.94 8.46 15.17
CA HIS A 178 -14.56 8.03 15.01
C HIS A 178 -14.40 7.22 13.72
N ILE A 179 -13.24 7.34 13.08
CA ILE A 179 -12.88 6.54 11.90
C ILE A 179 -11.75 5.60 12.28
N VAL A 180 -11.96 4.30 12.04
CA VAL A 180 -10.92 3.29 12.21
C VAL A 180 -10.72 2.54 10.90
N LEU A 181 -9.55 1.95 10.73
CA LEU A 181 -9.37 0.94 9.70
C LEU A 181 -9.61 -0.45 10.29
N ARG A 182 -9.96 -1.39 9.43
CA ARG A 182 -9.70 -2.81 9.68
C ARG A 182 -8.77 -3.34 8.60
N VAL A 183 -7.80 -4.15 8.99
CA VAL A 183 -6.82 -4.76 8.08
C VAL A 183 -6.88 -6.28 8.21
N LYS A 184 -6.73 -6.99 7.09
CA LYS A 184 -6.63 -8.45 7.02
C LYS A 184 -5.56 -8.85 6.02
N GLY A 185 -4.99 -10.04 6.14
CA GLY A 185 -3.97 -10.58 5.25
C GLY A 185 -2.56 -10.43 5.84
N GLU A 186 -1.61 -11.15 5.23
CA GLU A 186 -0.23 -11.28 5.70
C GLU A 186 -0.14 -11.64 7.20
N GLU A 187 0.27 -10.70 8.05
CA GLU A 187 0.39 -10.86 9.50
C GLU A 187 -0.94 -10.86 10.25
N PHE A 188 -2.06 -10.54 9.59
CA PHE A 188 -3.39 -10.57 10.18
C PHE A 188 -4.24 -11.68 9.58
N LYS A 189 -4.45 -12.76 10.34
CA LYS A 189 -5.28 -13.90 9.91
C LYS A 189 -6.75 -13.50 9.70
N ASP A 190 -7.26 -12.65 10.58
CA ASP A 190 -8.64 -12.16 10.59
C ASP A 190 -8.68 -10.63 10.49
N TRP A 191 -9.86 -10.08 10.20
CA TRP A 191 -10.07 -8.64 10.22
C TRP A 191 -9.71 -8.08 11.60
N THR A 192 -8.67 -7.27 11.64
CA THR A 192 -8.10 -6.71 12.86
C THR A 192 -8.30 -5.21 12.86
N VAL A 193 -8.79 -4.65 13.96
CA VAL A 193 -8.91 -3.19 14.11
C VAL A 193 -7.53 -2.56 14.04
N PHE A 194 -7.38 -1.57 13.18
CA PHE A 194 -6.13 -0.89 12.87
C PHE A 194 -6.35 0.62 13.04
N ASP A 195 -6.44 1.04 14.29
CA ASP A 195 -6.76 2.40 14.68
C ASP A 195 -5.48 3.25 14.77
N VAL A 196 -5.11 3.87 13.66
CA VAL A 196 -3.86 4.64 13.50
C VAL A 196 -3.90 5.94 14.31
N ALA A 197 -5.08 6.54 14.44
CA ALA A 197 -5.30 7.70 15.28
C ALA A 197 -5.02 7.39 16.75
N GLU A 198 -5.47 6.24 17.23
CA GLU A 198 -5.19 5.80 18.60
C GLU A 198 -3.74 5.36 18.82
N ALA A 199 -3.05 4.95 17.76
CA ALA A 199 -1.61 4.78 17.80
C ALA A 199 -0.93 6.10 18.20
N ALA A 200 -1.31 7.20 17.53
CA ALA A 200 -0.76 8.55 17.75
C ALA A 200 -1.30 9.28 19.00
N SER A 201 -2.51 8.95 19.47
CA SER A 201 -3.16 9.60 20.62
C SER A 201 -2.73 8.99 21.96
N GLY A 202 -3.04 7.70 22.14
CA GLY A 202 -2.92 6.99 23.41
C GLY A 202 -1.97 5.80 23.37
N GLY A 203 -1.35 5.53 22.21
CA GLY A 203 -0.47 4.39 22.02
C GLY A 203 -1.15 3.04 22.23
N LEU A 204 -2.44 2.93 21.88
CA LEU A 204 -3.14 1.65 21.99
C LEU A 204 -2.48 0.59 21.08
N PRO A 205 -2.54 -0.70 21.43
CA PRO A 205 -2.06 -1.76 20.55
C PRO A 205 -3.04 -2.01 19.40
N ILE A 206 -2.52 -2.55 18.29
CA ILE A 206 -3.34 -3.07 17.18
C ILE A 206 -4.40 -4.04 17.73
N GLY A 207 -5.60 -4.01 17.15
CA GLY A 207 -6.77 -4.75 17.61
C GLY A 207 -7.61 -4.04 18.66
N ARG A 208 -7.22 -2.82 19.07
CA ARG A 208 -7.99 -1.95 19.97
C ARG A 208 -8.34 -0.63 19.29
N THR A 209 -9.33 0.05 19.85
CA THR A 209 -9.80 1.39 19.45
C THR A 209 -10.22 2.16 20.70
N MET A 210 -10.34 3.49 20.64
CA MET A 210 -10.81 4.34 21.73
C MET A 210 -12.22 4.00 22.21
N CYS A 211 -13.03 3.34 21.37
CA CYS A 211 -14.40 2.97 21.72
C CYS A 211 -14.48 1.78 22.71
N SER A 212 -13.77 1.87 23.84
CA SER A 212 -13.64 0.83 24.88
C SER A 212 -14.97 0.47 25.56
N LEU A 213 -15.92 1.40 25.63
CA LEU A 213 -17.28 1.19 26.13
C LEU A 213 -18.22 0.56 25.09
N GLY A 214 -17.70 0.29 23.88
CA GLY A 214 -18.43 -0.22 22.73
C GLY A 214 -18.62 0.82 21.63
N TYR A 215 -18.94 0.36 20.43
CA TYR A 215 -19.26 1.20 19.28
C TYR A 215 -20.35 0.59 18.40
N LYS A 216 -20.97 1.43 17.58
CA LYS A 216 -21.82 1.02 16.45
C LYS A 216 -21.10 1.35 15.16
N VAL A 217 -21.11 0.41 14.22
CA VAL A 217 -20.69 0.71 12.85
C VAL A 217 -21.81 1.48 12.18
N LEU A 218 -21.48 2.65 11.63
CA LEU A 218 -22.39 3.48 10.85
C LEU A 218 -22.33 3.10 9.38
N SER A 219 -21.11 2.91 8.87
CA SER A 219 -20.86 2.56 7.47
C SER A 219 -19.43 2.00 7.28
N TYR A 220 -19.20 1.46 6.08
CA TYR A 220 -17.89 1.03 5.61
C TYR A 220 -17.54 1.79 4.34
N ASN A 221 -16.28 2.22 4.21
CA ASN A 221 -15.75 2.84 3.00
C ASN A 221 -16.62 3.99 2.47
N ASP A 222 -16.95 4.94 3.35
CA ASP A 222 -17.70 6.13 2.93
C ASP A 222 -17.00 6.84 1.76
N PRO A 223 -17.73 7.31 0.73
CA PRO A 223 -17.12 7.93 -0.45
C PRO A 223 -16.20 9.12 -0.14
N TRP A 224 -16.51 9.91 0.90
CA TRP A 224 -15.71 11.07 1.30
C TRP A 224 -14.36 10.66 1.92
N LEU A 225 -14.27 9.50 2.58
CA LEU A 225 -12.99 8.96 3.06
C LEU A 225 -12.13 8.44 1.92
N LEU A 226 -12.76 8.01 0.82
CA LEU A 226 -12.07 7.51 -0.37
C LEU A 226 -11.58 8.64 -1.29
N SER A 227 -12.24 9.81 -1.28
CA SER A 227 -11.84 10.95 -2.11
C SER A 227 -10.59 11.66 -1.60
N ASP A 228 -10.41 11.72 -0.26
CA ASP A 228 -9.25 12.36 0.40
C ASP A 228 -8.97 13.77 -0.16
N ASP A 229 -10.06 14.55 -0.27
CA ASP A 229 -10.06 15.89 -0.84
C ASP A 229 -10.14 16.99 0.23
N GLY A 230 -10.05 16.63 1.52
CA GLY A 230 -10.13 17.57 2.63
C GLY A 230 -11.54 18.10 2.83
N LYS A 231 -12.56 17.29 2.54
CA LYS A 231 -13.98 17.67 2.63
C LYS A 231 -14.80 16.55 3.25
N THR A 232 -15.71 16.95 4.14
CA THR A 232 -16.74 16.09 4.73
C THR A 232 -18.08 16.82 4.72
#